data_AF-A0A3D1CIB8-F1
#
_entry.id   AF-A0A3D1CIB8-F1
#
_cell.length_a   1.000
_cell.length_b   1.000
_cell.length_c   1.000
_cell.angle_alpha   90.00
_cell.angle_beta   90.00
_cell.angle_gamma   90.00
#
_symmetry.space_group_name_H-M   'P 1'
#
loop_
_entity.id
_entity.type
_entity.pdbx_description
1 polymer ?
#
loop_
_entity_poly.entity_id
_entity_poly.type
_entity_poly.pdbx_seq_one_letter_code
_entity_poly.pdbx_strand_id
1 'polypeptide(L)'
;MKKFAANNGFTLIELMITLVVVIILVSIAAPSFNAMIRDNRLATEANNFLGSLQLAKSEAIRRGVQVTMLRNGNAAGEWHGGWRIFT
;
A
#
# COMPACT_ATOMS: atom_id res chain seq x y z
N MET A 1 -45.69 26.30 -38.27
CA MET A 1 -45.47 25.20 -37.30
C MET A 1 -44.17 25.47 -36.55
N LYS A 2 -44.23 25.99 -35.32
CA LYS A 2 -43.03 26.27 -34.50
C LYS A 2 -42.59 24.96 -33.84
N LYS A 3 -41.41 24.45 -34.22
CA LYS A 3 -40.78 23.31 -33.53
C LYS A 3 -40.23 23.83 -32.20
N PHE A 4 -40.73 23.32 -31.08
CA PHE A 4 -40.11 23.55 -29.77
C PHE A 4 -38.77 22.80 -29.76
N ALA A 5 -37.67 23.53 -29.65
CA ALA A 5 -36.36 22.92 -29.45
C ALA A 5 -36.37 22.20 -28.09
N ALA A 6 -36.02 20.91 -28.08
CA ALA A 6 -35.87 20.15 -26.85
C ALA A 6 -34.68 20.70 -26.06
N ASN A 7 -34.92 21.12 -24.82
CA ASN A 7 -33.87 21.49 -23.88
C ASN A 7 -33.13 20.22 -23.44
N ASN A 8 -32.02 19.90 -24.10
CA ASN A 8 -31.19 18.72 -23.80
C ASN A 8 -30.17 19.01 -22.67
N GLY A 9 -30.65 19.44 -21.50
CA GLY A 9 -29.82 19.71 -20.32
C GLY A 9 -30.08 18.73 -19.18
N PHE A 10 -29.08 18.52 -18.32
CA PHE A 10 -29.24 17.75 -17.08
C PHE A 10 -30.00 18.57 -16.05
N THR A 11 -30.98 17.97 -15.38
CA THR A 11 -31.71 18.61 -14.29
C THR A 11 -30.88 18.60 -13.00
N LEU A 12 -31.19 19.54 -12.09
CA LEU A 12 -30.54 19.59 -10.77
C LEU A 12 -30.74 18.29 -9.99
N ILE A 13 -31.93 17.69 -10.09
CA ILE A 13 -32.24 16.43 -9.39
C ILE A 13 -31.44 15.26 -9.95
N GLU A 14 -31.25 15.17 -11.27
CA GLU A 14 -30.40 14.13 -11.86
C GLU A 14 -28.95 14.27 -11.38
N LEU A 15 -28.41 15.49 -11.30
CA LEU A 15 -27.06 15.71 -10.77
C LEU A 15 -26.94 15.29 -9.30
N MET A 16 -27.96 15.58 -8.49
CA MET A 16 -27.97 15.14 -7.09
C MET A 16 -27.97 13.61 -6.98
N ILE A 17 -28.76 12.93 -7.80
CA ILE A 17 -28.81 11.46 -7.82
C ILE A 17 -27.46 10.87 -8.29
N THR A 18 -26.85 11.42 -9.34
CA THR A 18 -25.54 10.92 -9.80
C THR A 18 -24.46 11.10 -8.74
N LEU A 19 -24.44 12.24 -8.03
CA LEU A 19 -23.52 12.46 -6.92
C LEU A 19 -23.74 11.47 -5.78
N VAL A 20 -25.00 11.19 -5.42
CA VAL A 20 -25.33 10.19 -4.39
C VAL A 20 -24.78 8.82 -4.79
N VAL A 21 -24.97 8.39 -6.04
CA VAL A 21 -24.44 7.12 -6.53
C VAL A 21 -22.91 7.10 -6.49
N VAL A 22 -22.25 8.17 -6.94
CA VAL A 22 -20.78 8.28 -6.89
C VAL A 22 -20.27 8.19 -5.45
N ILE A 23 -20.90 8.87 -4.51
CA ILE A 23 -20.51 8.84 -3.09
C ILE A 23 -20.63 7.42 -2.52
N ILE A 24 -21.72 6.72 -2.81
CA ILE A 24 -21.92 5.33 -2.36
C ILE A 24 -20.80 4.44 -2.90
N LEU A 25 -20.49 4.54 -4.20
CA LEU A 25 -19.44 3.75 -4.84
C LEU A 25 -18.06 4.04 -4.24
N VAL A 26 -17.70 5.32 -4.06
CA VAL A 26 -16.42 5.73 -3.47
C VAL A 26 -16.30 5.26 -2.02
N SER A 27 -17.40 5.32 -1.25
CA SER A 27 -17.40 4.91 0.16
C SER A 27 -17.06 3.42 0.34
N ILE A 28 -17.41 2.59 -0.63
CA ILE A 28 -17.09 1.15 -0.63
C ILE A 28 -15.70 0.90 -1.24
N ALA A 29 -15.34 1.62 -2.30
CA ALA A 29 -14.08 1.44 -3.01
C ALA A 29 -12.86 1.96 -2.24
N ALA A 30 -12.94 3.13 -1.61
CA ALA A 30 -11.80 3.76 -0.93
C ALA A 30 -11.13 2.89 0.18
N PRO A 31 -11.89 2.23 1.10
CA PRO A 31 -11.25 1.40 2.12
C PRO A 31 -10.53 0.17 1.57
N SER A 32 -10.97 -0.39 0.43
CA SER A 32 -10.32 -1.58 -0.17
C SER A 32 -8.91 -1.27 -0.68
N PHE A 33 -8.70 -0.07 -1.24
CA PHE A 33 -7.36 0.39 -1.63
C PHE A 33 -6.42 0.51 -0.44
N ASN A 34 -6.89 1.00 0.71
CA ASN A 34 -6.08 1.08 1.93
C ASN A 34 -5.69 -0.30 2.46
N ALA A 35 -6.58 -1.28 2.38
CA ALA A 35 -6.26 -2.66 2.74
C ALA A 35 -5.19 -3.25 1.81
N MET A 36 -5.37 -3.11 0.49
CA MET A 36 -4.41 -3.57 -0.50
C MET A 36 -3.02 -2.93 -0.32
N ILE A 37 -2.95 -1.62 -0.05
CA ILE A 37 -1.67 -0.93 0.18
C ILE A 37 -0.99 -1.46 1.44
N ARG A 38 -1.74 -1.68 2.53
CA ARG A 38 -1.19 -2.27 3.76
C ARG A 38 -0.63 -3.67 3.53
N ASP A 39 -1.35 -4.51 2.81
CA ASP A 39 -0.94 -5.90 2.56
C ASP A 39 0.32 -5.95 1.68
N ASN A 40 0.39 -5.10 0.65
CA ASN A 40 1.59 -4.93 -0.16
C ASN A 40 2.79 -4.47 0.67
N ARG A 41 2.60 -3.47 1.54
CA ARG A 41 3.67 -3.00 2.44
C ARG A 41 4.17 -4.13 3.35
N LEU A 42 3.25 -4.90 3.94
CA LEU A 42 3.62 -6.04 4.79
C LEU A 42 4.43 -7.09 4.00
N ALA A 43 3.99 -7.43 2.79
CA ALA A 43 4.69 -8.38 1.94
C ALA A 43 6.08 -7.87 1.53
N THR A 44 6.21 -6.59 1.19
CA THR A 44 7.51 -5.96 0.88
C THR A 44 8.46 -6.03 2.06
N GLU A 45 8.02 -5.67 3.27
CA GLU A 45 8.87 -5.72 4.46
C GLU A 45 9.29 -7.16 4.82
N ALA A 46 8.38 -8.13 4.69
CA ALA A 46 8.69 -9.54 4.89
C ALA A 46 9.75 -10.05 3.89
N ASN A 47 9.63 -9.67 2.61
CA ASN A 47 10.60 -10.02 1.58
C ASN A 47 11.96 -9.36 1.81
N ASN A 48 11.98 -8.09 2.23
CA ASN A 48 13.22 -7.38 2.59
C ASN A 48 13.95 -8.04 3.77
N PHE A 49 13.18 -8.46 4.79
CA PHE A 49 13.71 -9.22 5.91
C PHE A 49 14.31 -10.56 5.47
N LEU A 50 13.57 -11.33 4.65
CA LEU A 50 14.04 -12.60 4.14
C LEU A 50 15.33 -12.46 3.32
N GLY A 51 15.40 -11.47 2.43
CA GLY A 51 16.59 -11.19 1.64
C GLY A 51 17.81 -10.82 2.50
N SER A 52 17.59 -10.02 3.54
CA SER A 52 18.66 -9.66 4.49
C SER A 52 19.13 -10.86 5.32
N LEU A 53 18.22 -11.74 5.73
CA LEU A 53 18.56 -12.98 6.43
C LEU A 53 19.34 -13.95 5.54
N GLN A 54 18.94 -14.09 4.27
CA GLN A 54 19.67 -14.90 3.30
C GLN A 54 21.08 -14.36 3.07
N LEU A 55 21.24 -13.04 2.99
CA LEU A 55 22.54 -12.39 2.91
C LEU A 55 23.40 -12.69 4.15
N ALA A 56 22.86 -12.48 5.36
CA ALA A 56 23.57 -12.77 6.61
C ALA A 56 24.00 -14.25 6.69
N LYS A 57 23.11 -15.17 6.33
CA LYS A 57 23.42 -16.61 6.26
C LYS A 57 24.53 -16.90 5.25
N SER A 58 24.48 -16.31 4.06
CA SER A 58 25.52 -16.50 3.03
C SER A 58 26.87 -16.00 3.51
N GLU A 59 26.89 -14.90 4.26
CA GLU A 59 28.12 -14.33 4.79
C GLU A 59 28.70 -15.16 5.93
N ALA A 60 27.84 -15.71 6.80
CA ALA A 60 28.23 -16.64 7.86
C ALA A 60 28.85 -17.92 7.28
N ILE A 61 28.24 -18.49 6.23
CA ILE A 61 28.78 -19.67 5.54
C ILE A 61 30.09 -19.33 4.84
N ARG A 62 30.15 -18.21 4.12
CA ARG A 62 31.33 -17.79 3.36
C ARG A 62 32.54 -17.55 4.25
N ARG A 63 32.33 -16.96 5.43
CA ARG A 63 33.42 -16.62 6.37
C ARG A 63 33.65 -17.69 7.45
N GLY A 64 32.73 -18.62 7.65
CA GLY A 64 32.81 -19.60 8.73
C GLY A 64 32.70 -18.99 10.13
N VAL A 65 32.07 -17.81 10.26
CA VAL A 65 31.91 -17.09 11.53
C VAL A 65 30.45 -16.78 11.80
N GLN A 66 30.13 -16.52 13.06
CA GLN A 66 28.81 -16.00 13.42
C GLN A 66 28.60 -14.63 12.77
N VAL A 67 27.41 -14.42 12.19
CA VAL A 67 26.96 -13.14 11.66
C VAL A 67 25.68 -12.77 12.37
N THR A 68 25.65 -11.56 12.91
CA THR A 68 24.53 -10.98 13.64
C THR A 68 23.78 -9.99 12.74
N MET A 69 22.46 -10.07 12.78
CA MET A 69 21.56 -9.15 12.07
C MET A 69 20.76 -8.35 13.09
N LEU A 70 20.85 -7.03 13.01
CA LEU A 70 20.09 -6.11 13.86
C LEU A 70 19.19 -5.22 13.01
N ARG A 71 18.02 -4.89 13.55
CA ARG A 71 17.11 -3.91 12.95
C ARG A 71 17.79 -2.54 12.93
N ASN A 72 17.64 -1.81 11.84
CA ASN A 72 18.10 -0.43 11.74
C ASN A 72 16.99 0.52 12.21
N GLY A 73 17.16 1.16 13.36
CA GLY A 73 16.21 2.13 13.90
C GLY A 73 16.44 2.43 15.38
N ASN A 74 15.94 3.58 15.82
CA ASN A 74 16.24 4.13 17.16
C ASN A 74 15.11 3.90 18.16
N ALA A 75 13.88 3.68 17.69
CA ALA A 75 12.72 3.40 18.53
C ALA A 75 12.41 1.89 18.57
N ALA A 76 11.69 1.40 19.57
CA ALA A 76 11.17 0.03 19.51
C ALA A 76 10.08 -0.06 18.41
N GLY A 77 10.22 -1.01 17.47
CA GLY A 77 9.17 -1.33 16.50
C GLY A 77 9.26 -0.74 15.08
N GLU A 78 10.33 -0.02 14.69
CA GLU A 78 10.47 0.50 13.31
C GLU A 78 11.02 -0.55 12.34
N TRP A 79 10.20 -1.49 11.90
CA TRP A 79 10.61 -2.61 11.04
C TRP A 79 10.98 -2.24 9.60
N HIS A 80 10.59 -1.05 9.15
CA HIS A 80 10.81 -0.52 7.81
C HIS A 80 12.19 0.15 7.61
N GLY A 81 13.00 0.31 8.67
CA GLY A 81 14.30 0.97 8.59
C GLY A 81 15.41 0.13 7.95
N GLY A 82 15.12 -1.14 7.63
CA GLY A 82 16.08 -2.11 7.11
C GLY A 82 16.93 -2.77 8.19
N TRP A 83 18.08 -3.31 7.79
CA TRP A 83 18.86 -4.23 8.62
C TRP A 83 20.35 -3.96 8.53
N ARG A 84 21.03 -4.06 9.67
CA ARG A 84 22.48 -3.99 9.81
C ARG A 84 23.01 -5.39 10.03
N ILE A 85 23.92 -5.82 9.17
CA ILE A 85 24.54 -7.15 9.20
C ILE A 85 26.02 -6.97 9.52
N PHE A 86 26.51 -7.64 10.55
CA PHE A 86 27.90 -7.58 11.00
C PHE A 86 28.30 -8.91 11.66
N THR A 87 29.59 -9.18 11.74
CA THR A 87 30.16 -10.33 12.44
C THR A 87 30.35 -10.02 13.91
#